data_AF-A0A7S4UCB8-F1
#
_entry.id   AF-A0A7S4UCB8-F1
#
_cell.length_a   1.000
_cell.length_b   1.000
_cell.length_c   1.000
_cell.angle_alpha   90.00
_cell.angle_beta   90.00
_cell.angle_gamma   90.00
#
_symmetry.space_group_name_H-M   'P 1'
#
loop_
_entity.id
_entity.type
_entity.pdbx_description
1 polymer ?
#
loop_
_entity_poly.entity_id
_entity_poly.type
_entity_poly.pdbx_seq_one_letter_code
_entity_poly.pdbx_strand_id
1 'polypeptide(L)'
;GEYQSRFFDNRPLYGAIEMNFKHFLGRTPDGLEEYRAKSAVYDAKGYAKFVQAFFDDGEYDLAFGDWMGPFYRGYRTEANLSMAAFTHFFKVVRGGSTSDKGS
;
A
#
# COMPACT_ATOMS: atom_id res chain seq x y z
N GLY A 1 -11.77 3.96 -12.99
CA GLY A 1 -12.77 3.55 -11.97
C GLY A 1 -12.74 4.52 -10.80
N GLU A 2 -13.74 4.51 -9.90
CA GLU A 2 -13.83 5.50 -8.80
C GLU A 2 -12.61 5.49 -7.86
N TYR A 3 -12.06 4.30 -7.56
CA TYR A 3 -10.83 4.18 -6.78
C TYR A 3 -9.63 4.86 -7.46
N GLN A 4 -9.45 4.63 -8.76
CA GLN A 4 -8.37 5.25 -9.54
C GLN A 4 -8.44 6.78 -9.51
N SER A 5 -9.63 7.36 -9.72
CA SER A 5 -9.79 8.81 -9.71
C SER A 5 -9.46 9.44 -8.35
N ARG A 6 -9.77 8.74 -7.25
CA ARG A 6 -9.53 9.25 -5.89
C ARG A 6 -8.10 9.06 -5.41
N PHE A 7 -7.45 7.95 -5.77
CA PHE A 7 -6.19 7.52 -5.14
C PHE A 7 -5.01 7.39 -6.11
N PHE A 8 -5.25 7.49 -7.41
CA PHE A 8 -4.21 7.36 -8.43
C PHE A 8 -4.06 8.65 -9.26
N ASP A 9 -5.11 9.09 -9.96
CA ASP A 9 -5.01 10.15 -10.98
C ASP A 9 -4.58 11.52 -10.39
N ASN A 10 -4.90 11.78 -9.13
CA ASN A 10 -4.61 13.03 -8.43
C ASN A 10 -3.35 12.97 -7.55
N ARG A 11 -2.48 11.97 -7.73
CA ARG A 11 -1.26 11.81 -6.91
C ARG A 11 -0.04 11.47 -7.77
N PRO A 12 1.18 11.86 -7.34
CA PRO A 12 2.40 11.30 -7.89
C PRO A 12 2.44 9.77 -7.69
N LEU A 13 3.11 9.06 -8.59
CA LEU A 13 3.15 7.59 -8.61
C LEU A 13 3.59 7.00 -7.25
N TYR A 14 4.58 7.59 -6.58
CA TYR A 14 5.06 7.09 -5.28
C TYR A 14 4.04 7.29 -4.16
N GLY A 15 3.30 8.41 -4.19
CA GLY A 15 2.17 8.61 -3.29
C GLY A 15 1.04 7.63 -3.57
N ALA A 16 0.77 7.31 -4.84
CA ALA A 16 -0.17 6.26 -5.19
C ALA A 16 0.30 4.87 -4.72
N ILE A 17 1.60 4.57 -4.82
CA ILE A 17 2.20 3.33 -4.29
C ILE A 17 1.94 3.23 -2.78
N GLU A 18 2.32 4.24 -2.00
CA GLU A 18 2.08 4.26 -0.55
C GLU A 18 0.61 4.05 -0.20
N MET A 19 -0.29 4.71 -0.92
CA MET A 19 -1.74 4.56 -0.73
C MET A 19 -2.21 3.13 -1.00
N ASN A 20 -1.70 2.47 -2.04
CA ASN A 20 -2.08 1.10 -2.35
C ASN A 20 -1.51 0.10 -1.33
N PHE A 21 -0.28 0.31 -0.83
CA PHE A 21 0.25 -0.47 0.31
C PHE A 21 -0.63 -0.33 1.55
N LYS A 22 -1.05 0.90 1.87
CA LYS A 22 -1.95 1.17 3.00
C LYS A 22 -3.29 0.46 2.83
N HIS A 23 -3.92 0.56 1.66
CA HIS A 23 -5.27 0.04 1.42
C HIS A 23 -5.33 -1.47 1.25
N PHE A 24 -4.40 -2.06 0.50
CA PHE A 24 -4.45 -3.48 0.16
C PHE A 24 -3.66 -4.35 1.12
N LEU A 25 -2.53 -3.86 1.63
CA LEU A 25 -1.64 -4.65 2.49
C LEU A 25 -1.65 -4.20 3.95
N GLY A 26 -2.28 -3.07 4.26
CA GLY A 26 -2.41 -2.58 5.64
C GLY A 26 -1.08 -2.15 6.27
N ARG A 27 -0.06 -1.90 5.46
CA ARG A 27 1.29 -1.51 5.89
C ARG A 27 1.84 -0.38 5.02
N THR A 28 3.06 0.05 5.33
CA THR A 28 3.81 0.96 4.47
C THR A 28 4.89 0.19 3.71
N PRO A 29 5.40 0.74 2.60
CA PRO A 29 6.58 0.18 1.97
C PRO A 29 7.77 0.16 2.94
N ASP A 30 8.53 -0.93 2.95
CA ASP A 30 9.69 -1.14 3.82
C ASP A 30 10.95 -0.42 3.31
N GLY A 31 10.99 -0.05 2.04
CA GLY A 31 12.11 0.68 1.46
C GLY A 31 11.96 0.96 -0.03
N LEU A 32 12.95 1.64 -0.61
CA LEU A 32 12.94 2.08 -2.01
C LEU A 32 12.77 0.94 -3.02
N GLU A 33 13.22 -0.27 -2.69
CA GLU A 33 13.09 -1.44 -3.56
C GLU A 33 11.63 -1.81 -3.83
N GLU A 34 10.74 -1.69 -2.84
CA GLU A 34 9.31 -1.94 -3.05
C GLU A 34 8.65 -0.88 -3.93
N TYR A 35 9.06 0.39 -3.80
CA TYR A 35 8.63 1.45 -4.71
C TYR A 35 9.06 1.16 -6.14
N ARG A 36 10.33 0.79 -6.33
CA ARG A 36 10.90 0.48 -7.65
C ARG A 36 10.20 -0.71 -8.28
N ALA A 37 9.94 -1.76 -7.50
CA ALA A 37 9.24 -2.96 -7.99
C ALA A 37 7.84 -2.60 -8.50
N LYS A 38 7.04 -1.86 -7.71
CA LYS A 38 5.68 -1.50 -8.13
C LYS A 38 5.68 -0.43 -9.23
N SER A 39 6.60 0.53 -9.23
CA SER A 39 6.70 1.53 -10.30
C SER A 39 7.09 0.91 -11.63
N ALA A 40 8.04 -0.04 -11.63
CA ALA A 40 8.44 -0.76 -12.84
C ALA A 40 7.28 -1.55 -13.47
N VAL A 41 6.40 -2.14 -12.65
CA VAL A 41 5.19 -2.81 -13.16
C VAL A 41 4.25 -1.79 -13.81
N TYR A 42 4.05 -0.63 -13.20
CA TYR A 42 3.22 0.42 -13.76
C TYR A 42 3.77 0.91 -15.11
N ASP A 43 5.05 1.22 -15.18
CA ASP A 43 5.70 1.74 -16.39
C ASP A 43 5.64 0.72 -17.54
N ALA A 44 5.76 -0.58 -17.23
CA ALA A 44 5.76 -1.63 -18.24
C ALA A 44 4.37 -2.11 -18.66
N LYS A 45 3.38 -2.11 -17.75
CA LYS A 45 2.11 -2.84 -17.93
C LYS A 45 0.86 -2.02 -17.59
N GLY A 46 1.02 -0.77 -17.16
CA GLY A 46 -0.07 0.16 -16.85
C GLY A 46 -0.79 -0.14 -15.52
N TYR A 47 -1.83 0.67 -15.26
CA TYR A 47 -2.52 0.73 -13.97
C TYR A 47 -3.15 -0.60 -13.53
N ALA A 48 -3.80 -1.34 -14.43
CA ALA A 48 -4.49 -2.59 -14.07
C ALA A 48 -3.50 -3.64 -13.53
N LYS A 49 -2.35 -3.79 -14.19
CA LYS A 49 -1.29 -4.71 -13.74
C LYS A 49 -0.53 -4.19 -12.53
N PHE A 50 -0.40 -2.88 -12.38
CA PHE A 50 0.10 -2.26 -11.17
C PHE A 50 -0.74 -2.62 -9.94
N VAL A 51 -2.07 -2.52 -10.02
CA VAL A 51 -2.96 -2.92 -8.92
C VAL A 51 -2.88 -4.42 -8.65
N GLN A 52 -2.89 -5.24 -9.72
CA GLN A 52 -2.78 -6.69 -9.59
C GLN A 52 -1.49 -7.11 -8.85
N ALA A 53 -0.39 -6.40 -9.08
CA ALA A 53 0.90 -6.73 -8.47
C ALA A 53 0.91 -6.66 -6.94
N PHE A 54 -0.07 -6.05 -6.27
CA PHE A 54 -0.20 -6.08 -4.80
C PHE A 54 -0.77 -7.40 -4.27
N PHE A 55 -1.28 -8.26 -5.15
CA PHE A 55 -1.89 -9.54 -4.80
C PHE A 55 -1.10 -10.74 -5.35
N ASP A 56 -0.14 -10.50 -6.26
CA ASP A 56 0.58 -11.56 -6.98
C ASP A 56 1.65 -12.29 -6.14
N ASP A 57 2.12 -11.70 -5.03
CA ASP A 57 3.19 -12.25 -4.18
C ASP A 57 2.68 -13.10 -3.00
N GLY A 58 1.36 -13.26 -2.88
CA GLY A 58 0.71 -14.02 -1.81
C GLY A 58 0.73 -13.35 -0.44
N GLU A 59 1.29 -12.14 -0.31
CA GLU A 59 1.31 -11.43 0.96
C GLU A 59 -0.11 -11.11 1.46
N TYR A 60 -0.99 -10.73 0.54
CA TYR A 60 -2.39 -10.47 0.83
C TYR A 60 -3.07 -11.72 1.44
N ASP A 61 -2.95 -12.84 0.75
CA ASP A 61 -3.60 -14.10 1.13
C ASP A 61 -3.07 -14.61 2.47
N LEU A 62 -1.75 -14.51 2.70
CA LEU A 62 -1.12 -14.89 3.96
C LEU A 62 -1.58 -14.03 5.14
N ALA A 63 -1.89 -12.75 4.90
CA ALA A 63 -2.24 -11.82 5.96
C ALA A 63 -3.74 -11.79 6.30
N PHE A 64 -4.60 -11.99 5.31
CA PHE A 64 -6.06 -11.81 5.46
C PHE A 64 -6.84 -13.10 5.23
N GLY A 65 -6.31 -14.04 4.44
CA GLY A 65 -7.04 -15.23 4.00
C GLY A 65 -8.32 -14.89 3.21
N ASP A 66 -9.17 -15.89 3.01
CA ASP A 66 -10.29 -15.78 2.07
C ASP A 66 -11.49 -14.98 2.60
N TRP A 67 -11.64 -14.90 3.92
CA TRP A 67 -12.87 -14.41 4.58
C TRP A 67 -12.68 -13.09 5.34
N MET A 68 -11.44 -12.58 5.44
CA MET A 68 -11.15 -11.32 6.11
C MET A 68 -10.74 -10.25 5.10
N GLY A 69 -11.25 -9.03 5.28
CA GLY A 69 -10.79 -7.88 4.52
C GLY A 69 -9.50 -7.28 5.09
N PRO A 70 -8.86 -6.36 4.36
CA PRO A 70 -7.63 -5.71 4.82
C PRO A 70 -7.83 -4.95 6.12
N PHE A 71 -6.86 -5.09 7.03
CA PHE A 71 -6.75 -4.30 8.24
C PHE A 71 -5.33 -3.77 8.41
N TYR A 72 -5.18 -2.69 9.16
CA TYR A 72 -3.87 -2.13 9.45
C TYR A 72 -3.03 -3.11 10.27
N ARG A 73 -1.84 -3.45 9.76
CA ARG A 73 -0.88 -4.38 10.34
C ARG A 73 0.56 -3.86 10.40
N GLY A 74 0.86 -2.70 9.81
CA GLY A 74 2.22 -2.11 9.81
C GLY A 74 2.82 -1.76 11.18
N TYR A 75 2.06 -1.88 12.27
CA TYR A 75 2.59 -1.79 13.65
C TYR A 75 3.15 -3.13 14.17
N ARG A 76 2.95 -4.24 13.46
CA ARG A 76 3.41 -5.58 13.85
C ARG A 76 4.72 -5.93 13.16
N THR A 77 5.56 -6.69 13.87
CA THR A 77 6.85 -7.18 13.37
C THR A 77 6.73 -8.14 12.19
N GLU A 78 5.59 -8.83 12.07
CA GLU A 78 5.28 -9.74 10.95
C GLU A 78 4.96 -9.01 9.63
N ALA A 79 4.68 -7.72 9.67
CA ALA A 79 4.19 -6.96 8.52
C ALA A 79 5.12 -5.82 8.09
N ASN A 80 5.88 -5.23 9.00
CA ASN A 80 6.92 -4.25 8.68
C ASN A 80 8.24 -4.79 9.22
N LEU A 81 9.16 -5.15 8.33
CA LEU A 81 10.43 -5.75 8.69
C LEU A 81 11.41 -4.71 9.23
N SER A 82 11.21 -3.44 8.89
CA SER A 82 12.09 -2.34 9.28
C SER A 82 11.48 -1.41 10.33
N MET A 83 12.32 -0.90 11.24
CA MET A 83 11.93 0.18 12.18
C MET A 83 11.60 1.49 11.46
N ALA A 84 12.16 1.69 10.28
CA ALA A 84 11.83 2.81 9.41
C ALA A 84 10.36 2.74 8.97
N ALA A 85 9.91 1.58 8.48
CA ALA A 85 8.51 1.37 8.09
C ALA A 85 7.56 1.45 9.27
N PHE A 86 7.94 0.91 10.44
CA PHE A 86 7.16 1.08 11.67
C PHE A 86 6.91 2.56 11.99
N THR A 87 7.95 3.40 11.92
CA THR A 87 7.82 4.84 12.17
C THR A 87 7.05 5.55 11.05
N HIS A 88 7.25 5.13 9.80
CA HIS A 88 6.55 5.65 8.64
C HIS A 88 5.05 5.36 8.69
N PHE A 89 4.67 4.19 9.20
CA PHE A 89 3.29 3.77 9.35
C PHE A 89 2.45 4.79 10.15
N PHE A 90 2.99 5.35 11.24
CA PHE A 90 2.29 6.38 12.03
C PHE A 90 2.26 7.77 11.37
N LYS A 91 3.05 8.00 10.31
CA LYS A 91 2.89 9.18 9.46
C LYS A 91 1.74 9.01 8.48
N VAL A 92 1.60 7.81 7.92
CA VAL A 92 0.58 7.47 6.91
C VAL A 92 -0.81 7.21 7.54
N VAL A 93 -0.83 6.69 8.77
CA VAL A 93 -2.05 6.42 9.53
C VAL A 93 -2.13 7.36 10.73
N ARG A 94 -3.00 8.36 10.66
CA ARG A 94 -3.06 9.48 11.62
C ARG A 94 -4.22 9.39 12.62
N GLY A 95 -4.67 8.17 12.92
CA GLY A 95 -5.79 7.90 13.83
C GLY A 95 -7.15 7.88 13.13
N GLY A 96 -8.18 7.43 13.85
CA GLY A 96 -9.51 7.09 13.30
C GLY A 96 -10.33 8.27 12.76
N SER A 97 -9.90 9.51 13.02
CA SER A 97 -10.59 10.73 12.56
C SER A 97 -9.99 11.32 11.28
N THR A 98 -9.07 10.60 10.62
CA THR A 98 -8.33 11.10 9.44
C THR A 98 -8.71 10.33 8.19
N SER A 99 -8.74 11.03 7.05
CA SER A 99 -8.99 10.43 5.73
C SER A 99 -7.82 10.70 4.81
N ASP A 100 -7.68 9.92 3.75
CA ASP A 100 -6.54 10.06 2.82
C ASP A 100 -6.51 11.41 2.11
N LYS A 101 -7.64 12.13 2.05
CA LYS A 101 -7.72 13.48 1.49
C LYS A 101 -7.20 14.56 2.45
N GLY A 102 -7.11 14.25 3.75
CA GLY A 102 -6.66 15.16 4.80
C GLY A 102 -5.23 14.90 5.31
N SER A 103 -4.48 13.99 4.67
CA SER A 103 -3.07 13.69 4.95
C SER A 103 -2.15 14.24 3.87
#